data_AF-A0A969K1D9-F1
#
_entry.id   AF-A0A969K1D9-F1
#
_cell.length_a   1.000
_cell.length_b   1.000
_cell.length_c   1.000
_cell.angle_alpha   90.00
_cell.angle_beta   90.00
_cell.angle_gamma   90.00
#
_symmetry.space_group_name_H-M   'P 1'
#
loop_
_entity.id
_entity.type
_entity.pdbx_description
1 polymer ?
#
loop_
_entity_poly.entity_id
_entity_poly.type
_entity_poly.pdbx_seq_one_letter_code
_entity_poly.pdbx_strand_id
1 'polypeptide(L)'
;MIGQHVEHPQFGAGQVTAVYRNGTEWLVRFENGLRFRRPSREFQQDGQPLAESAPVYTVPFQPAPMPQSQLEARQLIESLRVGIAPAQHVPELTINLQAERESLVRALNQAHQQGGAVRAVVGEYGYGKSHLVELTTQEALNRNFLVATISLDLQEMPPHRPFAIYREALRHLRYPDTDERGVEPLLSKTADHPYTLAQLQTLAPVENDPLIVALQALTNTASSRQRQAWQNWLMGGRRLPLMNKALPRGIKFPSIYTVGHNARQIAYLFTAVSALARLNSYSGLCLLVDEAESYSLLRPYQRPKATLFFQAVIYAALREQQHKISDHQFPQHRWREYPLAYDQGAVALFPLHRHPQR
;
A
#
# COMPACT_ATOMS: atom_id res chain seq x y z
N MET A 1 -60.19 35.08 17.92
CA MET A 1 -58.84 35.44 17.42
C MET A 1 -57.73 35.08 18.40
N ILE A 2 -57.58 35.66 19.58
CA ILE A 2 -56.70 35.09 20.64
C ILE A 2 -57.59 34.23 21.56
N GLY A 3 -57.12 33.04 21.92
CA GLY A 3 -57.88 32.02 22.68
C GLY A 3 -58.71 31.07 21.83
N GLN A 4 -58.74 31.23 20.51
CA GLN A 4 -59.52 30.39 19.60
C GLN A 4 -58.82 29.06 19.32
N HIS A 5 -59.58 27.97 19.28
CA HIS A 5 -59.09 26.65 18.88
C HIS A 5 -59.04 26.58 17.35
N VAL A 6 -57.93 26.07 16.84
CA VAL A 6 -57.64 25.95 15.41
C VAL A 6 -56.92 24.62 15.18
N GLU A 7 -57.09 24.06 13.99
CA GLU A 7 -56.45 22.79 13.62
C GLU A 7 -55.45 23.01 12.48
N HIS A 8 -54.26 22.42 12.61
CA HIS A 8 -53.25 22.44 11.56
C HIS A 8 -53.03 21.03 10.99
N PRO A 9 -53.02 20.84 9.65
CA PRO A 9 -52.94 19.51 9.02
C PRO A 9 -51.77 18.64 9.48
N GLN A 10 -50.65 19.27 9.86
CA GLN A 10 -49.42 18.59 10.29
C GLN A 10 -49.24 18.54 11.83
N PHE A 11 -49.82 19.47 12.59
CA PHE A 11 -49.52 19.66 14.01
C PHE A 11 -50.70 19.41 14.95
N GLY A 12 -51.89 19.15 14.38
CA GLY A 12 -53.12 18.87 15.13
C GLY A 12 -53.76 20.14 15.71
N ALA A 13 -54.60 19.94 16.73
CA ALA A 13 -55.33 21.01 17.40
C ALA A 13 -54.42 21.90 18.26
N GLY A 14 -54.70 23.20 18.26
CA GLY A 14 -54.00 24.17 19.06
C GLY A 14 -54.80 25.43 19.32
N GLN A 15 -54.33 26.25 20.26
CA GLN A 15 -54.99 27.48 20.67
C GLN A 15 -54.15 28.70 20.25
N VAL A 16 -54.78 29.67 19.60
CA VAL A 16 -54.09 30.92 19.21
C VAL A 16 -53.76 31.72 20.46
N THR A 17 -52.48 32.01 20.68
CA THR A 17 -51.98 32.75 21.86
C THR A 17 -51.63 34.20 21.55
N ALA A 18 -51.27 34.52 20.31
CA ALA A 18 -51.03 35.89 19.87
C ALA A 18 -51.25 36.04 18.36
N VAL A 19 -51.58 37.26 17.93
CA VAL A 19 -51.84 37.61 16.53
C VAL A 19 -50.90 38.74 16.12
N TYR A 20 -50.28 38.60 14.95
CA TYR A 20 -49.26 39.49 14.41
C TYR A 20 -49.63 39.95 12.99
N ARG A 21 -48.97 41.02 12.52
CA ARG A 21 -49.09 41.56 11.15
C ARG A 21 -50.55 41.72 10.70
N ASN A 22 -51.34 42.47 11.46
CA ASN A 22 -52.75 42.76 11.20
C ASN A 22 -53.62 41.51 10.94
N GLY A 23 -53.36 40.40 11.65
CA GLY A 23 -54.19 39.19 11.56
C GLY A 23 -53.69 38.12 10.59
N THR A 24 -52.61 38.37 9.87
CA THR A 24 -52.07 37.44 8.86
C THR A 24 -51.19 36.34 9.43
N GLU A 25 -50.64 36.53 10.63
CA GLU A 25 -49.78 35.53 11.29
C GLU A 25 -50.27 35.26 12.72
N TRP A 26 -50.48 33.99 13.05
CA TRP A 26 -50.93 33.54 14.37
C TRP A 26 -49.82 32.75 15.06
N LEU A 27 -49.62 33.03 16.35
CA LEU A 27 -48.81 32.20 17.23
C LEU A 27 -49.74 31.22 17.94
N VAL A 28 -49.63 29.94 17.61
CA VAL A 28 -50.52 28.88 18.12
C VAL A 28 -49.74 27.98 19.07
N ARG A 29 -50.34 27.69 20.22
CA ARG A 29 -49.86 26.68 21.17
C ARG A 29 -50.63 25.39 20.93
N PHE A 30 -49.96 24.37 20.47
CA PHE A 30 -50.54 23.05 20.22
C PHE A 30 -50.63 22.23 21.50
N GLU A 31 -51.53 21.24 21.51
CA GLU A 31 -51.72 20.34 22.66
C GLU A 31 -50.46 19.53 23.00
N ASN A 32 -49.64 19.23 21.99
CA ASN A 32 -48.33 18.59 22.15
C ASN A 32 -47.25 19.51 22.80
N GLY A 33 -47.61 20.73 23.19
CA GLY A 33 -46.73 21.68 23.89
C GLY A 33 -45.91 22.59 22.98
N LEU A 34 -45.91 22.36 21.66
CA LEU A 34 -45.18 23.18 20.70
C LEU A 34 -45.86 24.54 20.48
N ARG A 35 -45.05 25.57 20.20
CA ARG A 35 -45.53 26.92 19.88
C ARG A 35 -44.89 27.40 18.58
N PHE A 36 -45.71 27.60 17.55
CA PHE A 36 -45.23 28.07 16.25
C PHE A 36 -46.01 29.28 15.78
N ARG A 37 -45.30 30.21 15.14
CA ARG A 37 -45.88 31.33 14.41
C ARG A 37 -46.04 30.93 12.95
N ARG A 38 -47.27 30.88 12.46
CA ARG A 38 -47.58 30.50 11.07
C ARG A 38 -48.63 31.42 10.45
N PRO A 39 -48.70 31.51 9.12
CA PRO A 39 -49.76 32.25 8.43
C PRO A 39 -51.15 31.73 8.82
N SER A 40 -52.10 32.64 9.07
CA SER A 40 -53.46 32.29 9.52
C SER A 40 -54.22 31.39 8.54
N ARG A 41 -53.91 31.48 7.24
CA ARG A 41 -54.46 30.63 6.17
C ARG A 41 -54.10 29.14 6.26
N GLU A 42 -53.10 28.79 7.08
CA GLU A 42 -52.67 27.39 7.25
C GLU A 42 -53.48 26.65 8.32
N PHE A 43 -54.42 27.34 8.97
CA PHE A 43 -55.23 26.81 10.05
C PHE A 43 -56.68 26.67 9.64
N GLN A 44 -57.29 25.53 9.95
CA GLN A 44 -58.72 25.29 9.83
C GLN A 44 -59.44 25.88 11.05
N GLN A 45 -60.46 26.69 10.80
CA GLN A 45 -61.37 27.18 11.82
C GLN A 45 -62.65 26.35 11.78
N ASP A 46 -63.19 26.01 12.96
CA ASP A 46 -64.36 25.15 13.14
C ASP A 46 -65.48 25.42 12.12
N GLY A 47 -65.77 24.39 11.30
CA GLY A 47 -67.06 24.24 10.63
C GLY A 47 -67.17 24.61 9.14
N GLN A 48 -66.09 24.92 8.42
CA GLN A 48 -66.14 25.01 6.96
C GLN A 48 -65.37 23.86 6.29
N PRO A 49 -66.00 23.05 5.42
CA PRO A 49 -65.28 22.04 4.65
C PRO A 49 -64.39 22.72 3.63
N LEU A 50 -63.08 22.49 3.73
CA LEU A 50 -62.12 22.94 2.73
C LEU A 50 -62.27 22.08 1.47
N ALA A 51 -62.31 22.74 0.32
CA ALA A 51 -62.00 22.12 -0.96
C ALA A 51 -60.67 21.36 -0.82
N GLU A 52 -60.66 20.09 -1.23
CA GLU A 52 -59.50 19.22 -1.23
C GLU A 52 -58.30 19.96 -1.84
N SER A 53 -57.29 20.21 -1.02
CA SER A 53 -55.99 20.62 -1.54
C SER A 53 -55.38 19.39 -2.19
N ALA A 54 -55.16 19.47 -3.51
CA ALA A 54 -54.51 18.42 -4.26
C ALA A 54 -53.20 18.01 -3.55
N PRO A 55 -52.91 16.71 -3.41
CA PRO A 55 -51.71 16.26 -2.73
C PRO A 55 -50.48 16.86 -3.42
N VAL A 56 -49.71 17.65 -2.68
CA VAL A 56 -48.37 18.06 -3.11
C VAL A 56 -47.53 16.80 -3.08
N TYR A 57 -47.43 16.12 -4.23
CA TYR A 57 -46.45 15.08 -4.45
C TYR A 57 -45.06 15.73 -4.39
N THR A 58 -44.46 15.79 -3.20
CA THR A 58 -43.02 15.97 -3.09
C THR A 58 -42.38 14.70 -3.63
N VAL A 59 -41.93 14.77 -4.88
CA VAL A 59 -41.04 13.74 -5.43
C VAL A 59 -39.88 13.62 -4.43
N PRO A 60 -39.63 12.44 -3.83
CA PRO A 60 -38.46 12.28 -2.98
C PRO A 60 -37.26 12.68 -3.83
N PHE A 61 -36.45 13.61 -3.33
CA PHE A 61 -35.20 14.00 -3.98
C PHE A 61 -34.34 12.74 -4.06
N GLN A 62 -34.38 12.07 -5.21
CA GLN A 62 -33.42 11.07 -5.60
C GLN A 62 -32.26 11.85 -6.20
N PRO A 63 -31.15 12.06 -5.47
CA PRO A 63 -29.97 12.60 -6.12
C PRO A 63 -29.66 11.67 -7.28
N ALA A 64 -29.60 12.22 -8.50
CA ALA A 64 -29.09 11.45 -9.63
C ALA A 64 -27.76 10.83 -9.22
N PRO A 65 -27.50 9.54 -9.55
CA PRO A 65 -26.23 8.92 -9.23
C PRO A 65 -25.12 9.84 -9.75
N MET A 66 -24.29 10.34 -8.83
CA MET A 66 -23.23 11.26 -9.20
C MET A 66 -22.36 10.59 -10.24
N PRO A 67 -22.00 11.28 -11.34
CA PRO A 67 -20.99 10.80 -12.26
C PRO A 67 -19.73 10.42 -11.47
N GLN A 68 -19.08 9.33 -11.86
CA GLN A 68 -17.92 8.80 -11.15
C GLN A 68 -16.82 9.86 -10.97
N SER A 69 -16.59 10.69 -12.00
CA SER A 69 -15.66 11.82 -11.94
C SER A 69 -16.02 12.88 -10.89
N GLN A 70 -17.31 13.13 -10.65
CA GLN A 70 -17.76 14.09 -9.65
C GLN A 70 -17.63 13.52 -8.23
N LEU A 71 -17.78 12.20 -8.09
CA LEU A 71 -17.58 11.49 -6.84
C LEU A 71 -16.09 11.46 -6.46
N GLU A 72 -15.22 11.14 -7.42
CA GLU A 72 -13.75 11.19 -7.27
C GLU A 72 -13.27 12.60 -6.90
N ALA A 73 -13.75 13.64 -7.62
CA ALA A 73 -13.42 15.03 -7.30
C ALA A 73 -13.87 15.45 -5.89
N ARG A 74 -15.05 15.00 -5.43
CA ARG A 74 -15.50 15.26 -4.06
C ARG A 74 -14.63 14.54 -3.04
N GLN A 75 -14.29 13.28 -3.25
CA GLN A 75 -13.41 12.52 -2.36
C GLN A 75 -12.03 13.18 -2.26
N LEU A 76 -11.49 13.66 -3.38
CA LEU A 76 -10.27 14.45 -3.43
C LEU A 76 -10.38 15.72 -2.57
N ILE A 77 -11.41 16.56 -2.80
CA ILE A 77 -11.60 17.80 -2.03
C ILE A 77 -11.77 17.51 -0.54
N GLU A 78 -12.54 16.48 -0.18
CA GLU A 78 -12.77 16.08 1.21
C GLU A 78 -11.49 15.57 1.88
N SER A 79 -10.67 14.80 1.17
CA SER A 79 -9.37 14.33 1.69
C SER A 79 -8.44 15.52 1.98
N LEU A 80 -8.34 16.48 1.05
CA LEU A 80 -7.56 17.70 1.23
C LEU A 80 -8.09 18.55 2.39
N ARG A 81 -9.41 18.65 2.56
CA ARG A 81 -10.06 19.40 3.65
C ARG A 81 -9.68 18.87 5.03
N VAL A 82 -9.46 17.56 5.15
CA VAL A 82 -9.08 16.87 6.40
C VAL A 82 -7.55 16.74 6.54
N GLY A 83 -6.78 17.28 5.59
CA GLY A 83 -5.31 17.26 5.60
C GLY A 83 -4.71 15.91 5.18
N ILE A 84 -5.47 15.06 4.48
CA ILE A 84 -5.05 13.76 3.99
C ILE A 84 -4.72 13.89 2.50
N ALA A 85 -3.49 13.56 2.09
CA ALA A 85 -3.13 13.53 0.69
C ALA A 85 -3.83 12.35 -0.01
N PRO A 86 -4.66 12.56 -1.05
CA PRO A 86 -5.36 11.47 -1.72
C PRO A 86 -4.38 10.66 -2.57
N ALA A 87 -4.02 9.46 -2.10
CA ALA A 87 -3.03 8.57 -2.72
C ALA A 87 -3.29 8.31 -4.23
N GLN A 88 -4.56 8.26 -4.63
CA GLN A 88 -4.99 7.97 -6.01
C GLN A 88 -4.81 9.16 -6.97
N HIS A 89 -4.81 10.40 -6.46
CA HIS A 89 -4.68 11.62 -7.26
C HIS A 89 -3.36 12.37 -7.01
N VAL A 90 -2.42 11.71 -6.34
CA VAL A 90 -1.06 12.23 -6.12
C VAL A 90 -0.45 12.80 -7.40
N PRO A 91 -0.52 12.13 -8.58
CA PRO A 91 0.06 12.68 -9.81
C PRO A 91 -0.58 13.99 -10.28
N GLU A 92 -1.90 14.14 -10.10
CA GLU A 92 -2.67 15.31 -10.55
C GLU A 92 -2.44 16.54 -9.67
N LEU A 93 -2.16 16.31 -8.39
CA LEU A 93 -1.89 17.34 -7.39
C LEU A 93 -0.40 17.72 -7.31
N THR A 94 0.47 17.02 -8.04
CA THR A 94 1.91 17.27 -7.97
C THR A 94 2.32 18.43 -8.87
N ILE A 95 2.70 19.55 -8.26
CA ILE A 95 3.35 20.68 -8.93
C ILE A 95 4.84 20.75 -8.56
N ASN A 96 5.68 21.27 -9.47
CA ASN A 96 7.13 21.48 -9.27
C ASN A 96 8.01 20.24 -9.00
N LEU A 97 7.59 19.02 -9.36
CA LEU A 97 8.43 17.79 -9.30
C LEU A 97 8.62 17.11 -10.67
N GLN A 98 8.49 17.88 -11.76
CA GLN A 98 8.49 17.32 -13.12
C GLN A 98 9.84 16.66 -13.47
N ALA A 99 10.96 17.29 -13.12
CA ALA A 99 12.30 16.76 -13.41
C ALA A 99 12.60 15.49 -12.60
N GLU A 100 12.20 15.45 -11.34
CA GLU A 100 12.29 14.29 -10.45
C GLU A 100 11.45 13.13 -10.98
N ARG A 101 10.20 13.40 -11.35
CA ARG A 101 9.30 12.42 -11.96
C ARG A 101 9.89 11.85 -13.26
N GLU A 102 10.40 12.69 -14.15
CA GLU A 102 11.04 12.23 -15.39
C GLU A 102 12.29 11.38 -15.13
N SER A 103 13.08 11.72 -14.11
CA SER A 103 14.22 10.93 -13.67
C SER A 103 13.79 9.55 -13.14
N LEU A 104 12.72 9.50 -12.34
CA LEU A 104 12.15 8.25 -11.81
C LEU A 104 11.58 7.37 -12.92
N VAL A 105 10.81 7.95 -13.83
CA VAL A 105 10.25 7.23 -14.99
C VAL A 105 11.37 6.66 -15.87
N ARG A 106 12.42 7.44 -16.14
CA ARG A 106 13.60 6.94 -16.86
C ARG A 106 14.26 5.78 -16.11
N ALA A 107 14.34 5.83 -14.79
CA ALA A 107 14.90 4.75 -13.99
C ALA A 107 14.03 3.47 -14.03
N LEU A 108 12.70 3.60 -13.98
CA LEU A 108 11.77 2.47 -14.12
C LEU A 108 11.86 1.83 -15.52
N ASN A 109 11.97 2.65 -16.57
CA ASN A 109 12.16 2.17 -17.94
C ASN A 109 13.52 1.48 -18.10
N GLN A 110 14.59 2.07 -17.56
CA GLN A 110 15.92 1.48 -17.55
C GLN A 110 15.92 0.14 -16.79
N ALA A 111 15.27 0.11 -15.64
CA ALA A 111 15.09 -1.10 -14.85
C ALA A 111 14.43 -2.18 -15.71
N HIS A 112 13.28 -1.89 -16.34
CA HIS A 112 12.58 -2.86 -17.19
C HIS A 112 13.47 -3.42 -18.32
N GLN A 113 14.22 -2.55 -19.02
CA GLN A 113 14.99 -2.92 -20.21
C GLN A 113 16.37 -3.54 -19.94
N GLN A 114 17.09 -3.09 -18.90
CA GLN A 114 18.54 -3.31 -18.77
C GLN A 114 18.96 -4.17 -17.56
N GLY A 115 18.03 -4.78 -16.81
CA GLY A 115 18.44 -5.69 -15.74
C GLY A 115 18.52 -5.08 -14.34
N GLY A 116 18.35 -3.76 -14.20
CA GLY A 116 18.07 -3.08 -12.93
C GLY A 116 18.38 -1.59 -12.98
N ALA A 117 18.03 -0.84 -11.93
CA ALA A 117 18.46 0.54 -11.76
C ALA A 117 18.44 0.95 -10.28
N VAL A 118 19.31 1.86 -9.88
CA VAL A 118 19.32 2.40 -8.51
C VAL A 118 19.27 3.91 -8.61
N ARG A 119 18.44 4.52 -7.76
CA ARG A 119 18.34 5.97 -7.65
C ARG A 119 18.52 6.38 -6.19
N ALA A 120 18.84 7.63 -5.97
CA ALA A 120 18.89 8.20 -4.64
C ALA A 120 18.22 9.55 -4.73
N VAL A 121 17.19 9.77 -3.91
CA VAL A 121 16.53 11.07 -3.81
C VAL A 121 17.01 11.74 -2.54
N VAL A 122 17.50 12.96 -2.68
CA VAL A 122 18.02 13.78 -1.57
C VAL A 122 17.27 15.09 -1.59
N GLY A 123 16.70 15.45 -0.44
CA GLY A 123 15.96 16.70 -0.23
C GLY A 123 15.88 17.02 1.25
N GLU A 124 15.64 18.28 1.58
CA GLU A 124 15.49 18.74 2.96
C GLU A 124 14.18 18.26 3.58
N TYR A 125 14.04 18.40 4.91
CA TYR A 125 12.77 18.11 5.57
C TYR A 125 11.67 19.03 5.02
N GLY A 126 10.50 18.48 4.71
CA GLY A 126 9.39 19.24 4.14
C GLY A 126 9.39 19.41 2.62
N TYR A 127 10.41 18.90 1.89
CA TYR A 127 10.47 18.96 0.41
C TYR A 127 9.55 17.94 -0.31
N GLY A 128 8.63 17.30 0.40
CA GLY A 128 7.70 16.33 -0.20
C GLY A 128 8.33 14.97 -0.54
N LYS A 129 9.36 14.52 0.19
CA LYS A 129 9.99 13.20 -0.04
C LYS A 129 9.00 12.03 0.07
N SER A 130 8.18 12.00 1.12
CA SER A 130 7.15 10.98 1.27
C SER A 130 6.09 11.05 0.16
N HIS A 131 5.77 12.26 -0.31
CA HIS A 131 4.90 12.46 -1.48
C HIS A 131 5.54 11.90 -2.76
N LEU A 132 6.84 12.09 -2.95
CA LEU A 132 7.59 11.51 -4.07
C LEU A 132 7.63 9.97 -4.00
N VAL A 133 7.75 9.39 -2.80
CA VAL A 133 7.69 7.93 -2.60
C VAL A 133 6.33 7.39 -3.02
N GLU A 134 5.23 8.04 -2.63
CA GLU A 134 3.89 7.63 -3.07
C GLU A 134 3.72 7.82 -4.58
N LEU A 135 4.18 8.94 -5.15
CA LEU A 135 4.15 9.16 -6.60
C LEU A 135 4.94 8.08 -7.35
N THR A 136 6.13 7.72 -6.85
CA THR A 136 6.94 6.63 -7.41
C THR A 136 6.22 5.29 -7.31
N THR A 137 5.51 5.05 -6.20
CA THR A 137 4.71 3.84 -6.01
C THR A 137 3.64 3.73 -7.08
N GLN A 138 2.87 4.80 -7.30
CA GLN A 138 1.81 4.84 -8.31
C GLN A 138 2.38 4.66 -9.73
N GLU A 139 3.45 5.37 -10.07
CA GLU A 139 4.10 5.25 -11.38
C GLU A 139 4.69 3.84 -11.63
N ALA A 140 5.23 3.19 -10.61
CA ALA A 140 5.75 1.83 -10.71
C ALA A 140 4.62 0.80 -10.88
N LEU A 141 3.53 0.92 -10.11
CA LEU A 141 2.34 0.07 -10.27
C LEU A 141 1.72 0.23 -11.66
N ASN A 142 1.57 1.47 -12.16
CA ASN A 142 1.08 1.73 -13.51
C ASN A 142 1.99 1.15 -14.62
N ARG A 143 3.26 0.91 -14.32
CA ARG A 143 4.22 0.21 -15.21
C ARG A 143 4.34 -1.28 -14.90
N ASN A 144 3.35 -1.85 -14.22
CA ASN A 144 3.24 -3.26 -13.93
C ASN A 144 4.38 -3.83 -13.05
N PHE A 145 5.01 -3.01 -12.21
CA PHE A 145 5.95 -3.50 -11.19
C PHE A 145 5.21 -3.91 -9.92
N LEU A 146 5.73 -4.92 -9.23
CA LEU A 146 5.40 -5.12 -7.82
C LEU A 146 6.15 -4.07 -7.00
N VAL A 147 5.47 -3.44 -6.04
CA VAL A 147 6.09 -2.37 -5.24
C VAL A 147 6.10 -2.74 -3.77
N ALA A 148 7.26 -2.64 -3.14
CA ALA A 148 7.41 -2.74 -1.69
C ALA A 148 7.91 -1.39 -1.17
N THR A 149 7.12 -0.74 -0.32
CA THR A 149 7.51 0.52 0.32
C THR A 149 7.80 0.24 1.78
N ILE A 150 9.02 0.57 2.22
CA ILE A 150 9.46 0.42 3.61
C ILE A 150 9.96 1.76 4.14
N SER A 151 9.75 2.02 5.43
CA SER A 151 10.32 3.17 6.12
C SER A 151 11.28 2.67 7.19
N LEU A 152 12.50 3.20 7.22
CA LEU A 152 13.52 2.78 8.18
C LEU A 152 13.44 3.59 9.46
N ASP A 153 13.43 2.90 10.59
CA ASP A 153 13.43 3.50 11.92
C ASP A 153 14.40 2.78 12.84
N LEU A 154 15.01 3.48 13.81
CA LEU A 154 16.01 2.89 14.69
C LEU A 154 15.46 1.83 15.65
N GLN A 155 14.18 1.92 16.02
CA GLN A 155 13.55 1.02 16.99
C GLN A 155 12.94 -0.18 16.29
N GLU A 156 12.07 0.06 15.31
CA GLU A 156 11.27 -0.98 14.67
C GLU A 156 12.01 -1.65 13.50
N MET A 157 12.62 -0.85 12.63
CA MET A 157 13.19 -1.28 11.35
C MET A 157 14.63 -0.77 11.13
N PRO A 158 15.58 -1.11 12.02
CA PRO A 158 16.88 -0.47 11.96
C PRO A 158 17.69 -0.96 10.75
N PRO A 159 18.40 -0.07 10.04
CA PRO A 159 19.06 -0.40 8.78
C PRO A 159 20.10 -1.54 8.85
N HIS A 160 20.60 -1.87 10.04
CA HIS A 160 21.55 -2.97 10.27
C HIS A 160 20.89 -4.36 10.43
N ARG A 161 19.57 -4.47 10.25
CA ARG A 161 18.81 -5.73 10.28
C ARG A 161 18.25 -6.07 8.89
N PRO A 162 19.08 -6.61 7.98
CA PRO A 162 18.68 -6.93 6.59
C PRO A 162 17.43 -7.79 6.50
N PHE A 163 17.34 -8.78 7.38
CA PHE A 163 16.24 -9.71 7.40
C PHE A 163 14.90 -9.03 7.77
N ALA A 164 14.92 -8.08 8.71
CA ALA A 164 13.71 -7.35 9.10
C ALA A 164 13.18 -6.51 7.94
N ILE A 165 14.09 -5.85 7.22
CA ILE A 165 13.80 -5.08 6.01
C ILE A 165 13.17 -5.97 4.93
N TYR A 166 13.77 -7.13 4.66
CA TYR A 166 13.23 -8.08 3.68
C TYR A 166 11.85 -8.59 4.05
N ARG A 167 11.66 -8.99 5.32
CA ARG A 167 10.37 -9.43 5.83
C ARG A 167 9.31 -8.36 5.64
N GLU A 168 9.62 -7.11 5.97
CA GLU A 168 8.64 -6.03 5.86
C GLU A 168 8.32 -5.69 4.41
N ALA A 169 9.33 -5.66 3.53
CA ALA A 169 9.12 -5.51 2.10
C ALA A 169 8.17 -6.59 1.54
N LEU A 170 8.33 -7.85 1.96
CA LEU A 170 7.44 -8.94 1.55
C LEU A 170 6.04 -8.87 2.17
N ARG A 171 5.85 -8.24 3.33
CA ARG A 171 4.52 -8.05 3.94
C ARG A 171 3.74 -6.92 3.28
N HIS A 172 4.45 -5.88 2.82
CA HIS A 172 3.87 -4.67 2.24
C HIS A 172 3.95 -4.64 0.71
N LEU A 173 4.17 -5.80 0.09
CA LEU A 173 4.19 -5.91 -1.36
C LEU A 173 2.80 -5.55 -1.94
N ARG A 174 2.77 -4.61 -2.88
CA ARG A 174 1.59 -4.16 -3.62
C ARG A 174 1.65 -4.66 -5.06
N TYR A 175 0.48 -4.94 -5.61
CA TYR A 175 0.31 -5.47 -6.97
C TYR A 175 -0.39 -4.44 -7.86
N PRO A 176 -0.09 -4.43 -9.17
CA PRO A 176 -0.74 -3.54 -10.12
C PRO A 176 -2.15 -4.02 -10.53
N ASP A 177 -2.44 -5.31 -10.38
CA ASP A 177 -3.65 -5.98 -10.86
C ASP A 177 -4.63 -6.40 -9.75
N THR A 178 -4.29 -6.17 -8.48
CA THR A 178 -5.13 -6.52 -7.32
C THR A 178 -4.86 -5.61 -6.12
N ASP A 179 -5.86 -5.43 -5.26
CA ASP A 179 -5.75 -4.73 -3.98
C ASP A 179 -5.16 -5.61 -2.86
N GLU A 180 -4.96 -6.90 -3.13
CA GLU A 180 -4.28 -7.82 -2.21
C GLU A 180 -2.85 -7.35 -1.90
N ARG A 181 -2.36 -7.72 -0.72
CA ARG A 181 -1.04 -7.28 -0.23
C ARG A 181 -0.21 -8.42 0.31
N GLY A 182 1.10 -8.20 0.28
CA GLY A 182 2.10 -9.13 0.77
C GLY A 182 2.52 -10.16 -0.27
N VAL A 183 3.38 -11.08 0.10
CA VAL A 183 3.99 -12.04 -0.84
C VAL A 183 3.05 -13.19 -1.22
N GLU A 184 1.95 -13.37 -0.50
CA GLU A 184 1.05 -14.51 -0.67
C GLU A 184 0.44 -14.62 -2.07
N PRO A 185 -0.13 -13.55 -2.67
CA PRO A 185 -0.70 -13.62 -4.02
C PRO A 185 0.32 -14.07 -5.06
N LEU A 186 1.56 -13.56 -5.00
CA LEU A 186 2.64 -13.97 -5.91
C LEU A 186 3.00 -15.46 -5.76
N LEU A 187 3.07 -15.96 -4.52
CA LEU A 187 3.40 -17.35 -4.26
C LEU A 187 2.27 -18.29 -4.68
N SER A 188 1.02 -17.92 -4.38
CA SER A 188 -0.18 -18.67 -4.77
C SER A 188 -0.30 -18.73 -6.30
N LYS A 189 -0.20 -17.58 -6.98
CA LYS A 189 -0.20 -17.49 -8.46
C LYS A 189 0.88 -18.38 -9.09
N THR A 190 2.07 -18.42 -8.50
CA THR A 190 3.14 -19.30 -9.00
C THR A 190 2.86 -20.77 -8.73
N ALA A 191 2.37 -21.11 -7.53
CA ALA A 191 2.09 -22.49 -7.15
C ALA A 191 0.99 -23.12 -8.03
N ASP A 192 0.07 -22.32 -8.54
CA ASP A 192 -0.98 -22.77 -9.47
C ASP A 192 -0.46 -22.96 -10.92
N HIS A 193 0.74 -22.47 -11.24
CA HIS A 193 1.37 -22.59 -12.56
C HIS A 193 2.71 -23.35 -12.48
N PRO A 194 2.70 -24.70 -12.60
CA PRO A 194 3.91 -25.53 -12.48
C PRO A 194 5.04 -25.17 -13.46
N TYR A 195 4.69 -24.63 -14.63
CA TYR A 195 5.66 -24.18 -15.64
C TYR A 195 6.52 -23.02 -15.12
N THR A 196 5.92 -22.06 -14.44
CA THR A 196 6.60 -20.89 -13.83
C THR A 196 7.64 -21.36 -12.80
N LEU A 197 7.29 -22.36 -11.99
CA LEU A 197 8.21 -22.95 -11.01
C LEU A 197 9.38 -23.69 -11.70
N ALA A 198 9.13 -24.39 -12.79
CA ALA A 198 10.19 -25.06 -13.56
C ALA A 198 11.15 -24.04 -14.20
N GLN A 199 10.65 -22.94 -14.76
CA GLN A 199 11.48 -21.85 -15.26
C GLN A 199 12.29 -21.20 -14.14
N LEU A 200 11.67 -20.94 -12.98
CA LEU A 200 12.37 -20.38 -11.84
C LEU A 200 13.54 -21.28 -11.40
N GLN A 201 13.34 -22.61 -11.41
CA GLN A 201 14.41 -23.58 -11.11
C GLN A 201 15.59 -23.51 -12.07
N THR A 202 15.37 -23.26 -13.37
CA THR A 202 16.48 -23.12 -14.33
C THR A 202 17.26 -21.83 -14.14
N LEU A 203 16.65 -20.82 -13.51
CA LEU A 203 17.27 -19.52 -13.22
C LEU A 203 18.02 -19.49 -11.88
N ALA A 204 17.80 -20.48 -11.00
CA ALA A 204 18.40 -20.50 -9.67
C ALA A 204 19.88 -20.90 -9.72
N PRO A 205 20.81 -20.03 -9.27
CA PRO A 205 22.24 -20.36 -9.26
C PRO A 205 22.64 -21.24 -8.07
N VAL A 206 21.76 -21.41 -7.07
CA VAL A 206 22.05 -22.15 -5.84
C VAL A 206 21.13 -23.37 -5.76
N GLU A 207 21.71 -24.54 -5.52
CA GLU A 207 20.96 -25.76 -5.19
C GLU A 207 20.09 -25.54 -3.95
N ASN A 208 19.02 -26.30 -3.70
CA ASN A 208 18.24 -26.19 -2.44
C ASN A 208 17.88 -24.72 -2.07
N ASP A 209 17.36 -23.98 -3.04
CA ASP A 209 16.97 -22.58 -2.91
C ASP A 209 15.75 -22.43 -1.97
N PRO A 210 15.78 -21.50 -0.99
CA PRO A 210 14.67 -21.31 -0.06
C PRO A 210 13.30 -21.02 -0.71
N LEU A 211 13.28 -20.19 -1.75
CA LEU A 211 12.06 -19.78 -2.46
C LEU A 211 11.50 -20.93 -3.30
N ILE A 212 12.37 -21.64 -4.04
CA ILE A 212 11.96 -22.81 -4.84
C ILE A 212 11.42 -23.92 -3.94
N VAL A 213 12.10 -24.24 -2.84
CA VAL A 213 11.66 -25.29 -1.93
C VAL A 213 10.32 -24.93 -1.30
N ALA A 214 10.13 -23.66 -0.93
CA ALA A 214 8.83 -23.20 -0.43
C ALA A 214 7.74 -23.32 -1.50
N LEU A 215 8.00 -22.91 -2.75
CA LEU A 215 7.04 -23.03 -3.85
C LEU A 215 6.68 -24.49 -4.15
N GLN A 216 7.68 -25.38 -4.23
CA GLN A 216 7.45 -26.83 -4.39
C GLN A 216 6.65 -27.43 -3.22
N ALA A 217 6.82 -26.90 -2.01
CA ALA A 217 6.01 -27.34 -0.88
C ALA A 217 4.59 -26.80 -0.97
N LEU A 218 4.41 -25.55 -1.42
CA LEU A 218 3.11 -24.91 -1.60
C LEU A 218 2.27 -25.61 -2.67
N THR A 219 2.86 -26.02 -3.80
CA THR A 219 2.17 -26.78 -4.86
C THR A 219 1.59 -28.09 -4.35
N ASN A 220 2.28 -28.76 -3.43
CA ASN A 220 1.87 -30.05 -2.84
C ASN A 220 1.01 -29.90 -1.58
N THR A 221 0.66 -28.67 -1.19
CA THR A 221 -0.03 -28.38 0.07
C THR A 221 -1.43 -27.83 -0.19
N ALA A 222 -2.45 -28.58 0.24
CA ALA A 222 -3.85 -28.10 0.27
C ALA A 222 -4.21 -27.35 1.56
N SER A 223 -3.50 -27.60 2.67
CA SER A 223 -3.83 -27.00 3.97
C SER A 223 -3.43 -25.53 4.06
N SER A 224 -4.39 -24.64 4.27
CA SER A 224 -4.14 -23.20 4.48
C SER A 224 -3.16 -22.92 5.62
N ARG A 225 -3.22 -23.71 6.70
CA ARG A 225 -2.28 -23.59 7.83
C ARG A 225 -0.84 -23.91 7.45
N GLN A 226 -0.63 -24.93 6.60
CA GLN A 226 0.70 -25.27 6.09
C GLN A 226 1.20 -24.20 5.11
N ARG A 227 0.32 -23.69 4.23
CA ARG A 227 0.68 -22.58 3.31
C ARG A 227 1.13 -21.33 4.07
N GLN A 228 0.37 -20.93 5.08
CA GLN A 228 0.71 -19.81 5.94
C GLN A 228 2.03 -20.04 6.70
N ALA A 229 2.32 -21.28 7.11
CA ALA A 229 3.60 -21.59 7.75
C ALA A 229 4.79 -21.45 6.80
N TRP A 230 4.66 -21.87 5.54
CA TRP A 230 5.69 -21.68 4.51
C TRP A 230 5.92 -20.21 4.19
N GLN A 231 4.85 -19.42 4.03
CA GLN A 231 4.94 -17.97 3.87
C GLN A 231 5.63 -17.30 5.06
N ASN A 232 5.18 -17.61 6.28
CA ASN A 232 5.79 -17.09 7.50
C ASN A 232 7.26 -17.46 7.60
N TRP A 233 7.64 -18.68 7.22
CA TRP A 233 9.02 -19.13 7.22
C TRP A 233 9.90 -18.42 6.18
N LEU A 234 9.41 -18.18 4.95
CA LEU A 234 10.10 -17.34 3.96
C LEU A 234 10.37 -15.94 4.51
N MET A 235 9.42 -15.42 5.29
CA MET A 235 9.52 -14.17 6.04
C MET A 235 10.26 -14.31 7.40
N GLY A 236 11.01 -15.40 7.60
CA GLY A 236 11.93 -15.61 8.74
C GLY A 236 11.27 -16.08 10.03
N GLY A 237 10.04 -16.57 9.91
CA GLY A 237 9.39 -17.35 10.94
C GLY A 237 10.16 -18.63 11.23
N ARG A 238 9.90 -19.22 12.40
CA ARG A 238 10.52 -20.48 12.79
C ARG A 238 9.99 -21.61 11.90
N ARG A 239 10.86 -22.57 11.57
CA ARG A 239 10.44 -23.84 10.97
C ARG A 239 9.46 -24.54 11.91
N LEU A 240 8.30 -24.94 11.38
CA LEU A 240 7.27 -25.66 12.11
C LEU A 240 7.26 -27.15 11.72
N PRO A 241 6.98 -28.10 12.64
CA PRO A 241 6.97 -29.54 12.33
C PRO A 241 6.03 -29.92 11.18
N LEU A 242 4.89 -29.24 11.07
CA LEU A 242 3.89 -29.45 10.02
C LEU A 242 4.41 -29.21 8.60
N MET A 243 5.51 -28.48 8.45
CA MET A 243 6.15 -28.21 7.15
C MET A 243 6.89 -29.44 6.62
N ASN A 244 7.34 -30.35 7.50
CA ASN A 244 8.11 -31.54 7.10
C ASN A 244 7.30 -32.47 6.19
N LYS A 245 5.97 -32.47 6.30
CA LYS A 245 5.08 -33.29 5.46
C LYS A 245 5.02 -32.81 4.01
N ALA A 246 5.20 -31.50 3.79
CA ALA A 246 5.15 -30.87 2.48
C ALA A 246 6.54 -30.64 1.89
N LEU A 247 7.62 -30.95 2.63
CA LEU A 247 8.97 -30.82 2.15
C LEU A 247 9.22 -31.82 1.00
N PRO A 248 9.81 -31.39 -0.13
CA PRO A 248 10.15 -32.30 -1.22
C PRO A 248 11.10 -33.42 -0.76
N ARG A 249 10.91 -34.62 -1.30
CA ARG A 249 11.69 -35.81 -0.90
C ARG A 249 13.17 -35.63 -1.24
N GLY A 250 14.04 -36.06 -0.33
CA GLY A 250 15.50 -36.01 -0.53
C GLY A 250 16.14 -34.64 -0.31
N ILE A 251 15.36 -33.59 -0.06
CA ILE A 251 15.88 -32.23 0.13
C ILE A 251 16.08 -31.94 1.63
N LYS A 252 17.26 -31.42 1.99
CA LYS A 252 17.51 -30.90 3.34
C LYS A 252 16.78 -29.57 3.50
N PHE A 253 16.07 -29.39 4.61
CA PHE A 253 15.32 -28.16 4.86
C PHE A 253 16.24 -26.91 4.78
N PRO A 254 15.99 -25.97 3.86
CA PRO A 254 16.86 -24.80 3.66
C PRO A 254 16.86 -23.86 4.87
N SER A 255 17.90 -23.04 4.99
CA SER A 255 18.04 -22.07 6.08
C SER A 255 18.00 -20.64 5.53
N ILE A 256 17.22 -19.79 6.17
CA ILE A 256 17.21 -18.34 5.96
C ILE A 256 17.86 -17.69 7.19
N TYR A 257 19.02 -17.07 6.99
CA TYR A 257 19.84 -16.58 8.09
C TYR A 257 19.37 -15.20 8.55
N THR A 258 18.85 -15.13 9.77
CA THR A 258 18.42 -13.87 10.41
C THR A 258 19.57 -13.14 11.12
N VAL A 259 20.64 -13.86 11.44
CA VAL A 259 21.84 -13.38 12.17
C VAL A 259 23.10 -13.67 11.35
N GLY A 260 24.22 -13.02 11.70
CA GLY A 260 25.49 -13.17 10.99
C GLY A 260 25.60 -12.35 9.71
N HIS A 261 26.46 -12.80 8.79
CA HIS A 261 26.66 -12.22 7.46
C HIS A 261 25.56 -12.71 6.51
N ASN A 262 24.41 -12.03 6.52
CA ASN A 262 23.25 -12.41 5.72
C ASN A 262 22.95 -11.46 4.55
N ALA A 263 23.74 -10.40 4.36
CA ALA A 263 23.53 -9.42 3.30
C ALA A 263 23.43 -10.07 1.90
N ARG A 264 24.34 -11.01 1.57
CA ARG A 264 24.32 -11.77 0.31
C ARG A 264 23.00 -12.51 0.10
N GLN A 265 22.60 -13.32 1.09
CA GLN A 265 21.37 -14.10 1.00
C GLN A 265 20.14 -13.20 0.86
N ILE A 266 20.09 -12.06 1.55
CA ILE A 266 18.93 -11.17 1.46
C ILE A 266 18.87 -10.45 0.12
N ALA A 267 19.99 -9.97 -0.41
CA ALA A 267 20.05 -9.39 -1.75
C ALA A 267 19.62 -10.42 -2.81
N TYR A 268 20.14 -11.64 -2.70
CA TYR A 268 19.74 -12.79 -3.50
C TYR A 268 18.23 -13.05 -3.46
N LEU A 269 17.63 -13.11 -2.27
CA LEU A 269 16.19 -13.35 -2.12
C LEU A 269 15.33 -12.20 -2.69
N PHE A 270 15.77 -10.94 -2.60
CA PHE A 270 15.08 -9.83 -3.26
C PHE A 270 15.09 -10.01 -4.79
N THR A 271 16.24 -10.35 -5.37
CA THR A 271 16.31 -10.62 -6.81
C THR A 271 15.54 -11.88 -7.21
N ALA A 272 15.44 -12.88 -6.34
CA ALA A 272 14.62 -14.08 -6.55
C ALA A 272 13.14 -13.74 -6.66
N VAL A 273 12.65 -12.88 -5.76
CA VAL A 273 11.27 -12.38 -5.78
C VAL A 273 11.03 -11.53 -7.03
N SER A 274 12.01 -10.74 -7.47
CA SER A 274 11.90 -10.02 -8.74
C SER A 274 11.83 -10.93 -9.96
N ALA A 275 12.69 -11.96 -10.02
CA ALA A 275 12.65 -12.97 -11.08
C ALA A 275 11.29 -13.68 -11.10
N LEU A 276 10.80 -14.07 -9.93
CA LEU A 276 9.48 -14.66 -9.76
C LEU A 276 8.36 -13.74 -10.27
N ALA A 277 8.40 -12.45 -9.94
CA ALA A 277 7.44 -11.47 -10.43
C ALA A 277 7.40 -11.44 -11.96
N ARG A 278 8.56 -11.50 -12.62
CA ARG A 278 8.66 -11.50 -14.09
C ARG A 278 8.10 -12.73 -14.75
N LEU A 279 8.37 -13.89 -14.18
CA LEU A 279 7.78 -15.13 -14.65
C LEU A 279 6.25 -15.15 -14.48
N ASN A 280 5.70 -14.29 -13.62
CA ASN A 280 4.26 -14.04 -13.45
C ASN A 280 3.74 -12.82 -14.23
N SER A 281 4.47 -12.42 -15.29
CA SER A 281 4.12 -11.33 -16.21
C SER A 281 4.14 -9.91 -15.60
N TYR A 282 4.83 -9.70 -14.48
CA TYR A 282 5.12 -8.37 -13.94
C TYR A 282 6.45 -7.83 -14.49
N SER A 283 6.65 -6.51 -14.44
CA SER A 283 7.90 -5.86 -14.89
C SER A 283 9.11 -6.17 -13.99
N GLY A 284 8.86 -6.57 -12.74
CA GLY A 284 9.87 -6.87 -11.72
C GLY A 284 9.47 -6.34 -10.35
N LEU A 285 10.46 -6.15 -9.47
CA LEU A 285 10.29 -5.59 -8.13
C LEU A 285 10.86 -4.17 -8.03
N CYS A 286 10.06 -3.25 -7.49
CA CYS A 286 10.46 -1.91 -7.08
C CYS A 286 10.47 -1.87 -5.54
N LEU A 287 11.65 -1.76 -4.92
CA LEU A 287 11.77 -1.61 -3.46
C LEU A 287 12.06 -0.14 -3.13
N LEU A 288 11.09 0.56 -2.56
CA LEU A 288 11.22 1.95 -2.13
C LEU A 288 11.60 2.00 -0.65
N VAL A 289 12.67 2.72 -0.31
CA VAL A 289 13.18 2.85 1.06
C VAL A 289 13.08 4.31 1.49
N ASP A 290 12.14 4.60 2.39
CA ASP A 290 11.98 5.90 3.03
C ASP A 290 12.76 5.98 4.36
N GLU A 291 12.97 7.19 4.85
CA GLU A 291 13.64 7.49 6.14
C GLU A 291 15.04 6.87 6.29
N ALA A 292 15.77 6.69 5.18
CA ALA A 292 17.08 6.06 5.25
C ALA A 292 18.17 6.94 5.89
N GLU A 293 17.85 8.17 6.31
CA GLU A 293 18.67 9.02 7.17
C GLU A 293 18.86 8.36 8.54
N SER A 294 17.97 7.44 8.93
CA SER A 294 18.14 6.50 10.04
C SER A 294 19.47 5.75 9.99
N TYR A 295 20.09 5.60 8.82
CA TYR A 295 21.46 5.08 8.67
C TYR A 295 22.49 5.92 9.44
N SER A 296 22.41 7.25 9.36
CA SER A 296 23.36 8.17 10.00
C SER A 296 23.33 8.06 11.52
N LEU A 297 22.16 7.73 12.05
CA LEU A 297 21.89 7.58 13.48
C LEU A 297 22.35 6.22 14.05
N LEU A 298 22.84 5.30 13.21
CA LEU A 298 23.36 4.01 13.66
C LEU A 298 24.64 4.16 14.50
N ARG A 299 24.75 3.30 15.51
CA ARG A 299 25.99 3.17 16.31
C ARG A 299 27.15 2.65 15.44
N PRO A 300 28.42 2.97 15.76
CA PRO A 300 29.57 2.57 14.95
C PRO A 300 29.64 1.07 14.63
N TYR A 301 29.27 0.19 15.57
CA TYR A 301 29.28 -1.26 15.35
C TYR A 301 28.13 -1.76 14.45
N GLN A 302 27.06 -0.98 14.27
CA GLN A 302 25.91 -1.33 13.42
C GLN A 302 26.12 -0.92 11.96
N ARG A 303 26.87 0.17 11.73
CA ARG A 303 27.11 0.75 10.40
C ARG A 303 27.72 -0.23 9.40
N PRO A 304 28.73 -1.07 9.73
CA PRO A 304 29.30 -2.02 8.77
C PRO A 304 28.24 -2.99 8.23
N LYS A 305 27.37 -3.52 9.10
CA LYS A 305 26.33 -4.46 8.70
C LYS A 305 25.27 -3.83 7.80
N ALA A 306 24.83 -2.60 8.12
CA ALA A 306 23.92 -1.84 7.26
C ALA A 306 24.56 -1.51 5.91
N THR A 307 25.84 -1.13 5.91
CA THR A 307 26.59 -0.81 4.69
C THR A 307 26.69 -2.01 3.76
N LEU A 308 27.09 -3.17 4.29
CA LEU A 308 27.17 -4.41 3.53
C LEU A 308 25.81 -4.79 2.93
N PHE A 309 24.72 -4.59 3.67
CA PHE A 309 23.38 -4.85 3.16
C PHE A 309 23.01 -3.95 1.98
N PHE A 310 23.09 -2.62 2.14
CA PHE A 310 22.74 -1.71 1.06
C PHE A 310 23.67 -1.89 -0.15
N GLN A 311 24.98 -2.09 0.07
CA GLN A 311 25.90 -2.37 -1.02
C GLN A 311 25.56 -3.68 -1.74
N ALA A 312 25.18 -4.73 -1.02
CA ALA A 312 24.80 -6.01 -1.64
C ALA A 312 23.54 -5.86 -2.49
N VAL A 313 22.57 -5.10 -1.98
CA VAL A 313 21.32 -4.76 -2.67
C VAL A 313 21.56 -3.90 -3.92
N ILE A 314 22.40 -2.86 -3.82
CA ILE A 314 22.81 -2.04 -4.98
C ILE A 314 23.52 -2.89 -6.03
N TYR A 315 24.47 -3.72 -5.58
CA TYR A 315 25.22 -4.61 -6.47
C TYR A 315 24.27 -5.55 -7.21
N ALA A 316 23.32 -6.15 -6.50
CA ALA A 316 22.35 -7.08 -7.09
C ALA A 316 21.43 -6.41 -8.13
N ALA A 317 21.11 -5.12 -7.94
CA ALA A 317 20.35 -4.32 -8.91
C ALA A 317 21.17 -3.86 -10.11
N LEU A 318 22.34 -3.26 -9.90
CA LEU A 318 23.12 -2.64 -10.98
C LEU A 318 23.99 -3.65 -11.73
N ARG A 319 24.48 -4.68 -11.05
CA ARG A 319 25.33 -5.74 -11.60
C ARG A 319 26.50 -5.15 -12.41
N GLU A 320 26.57 -5.43 -13.71
CA GLU A 320 27.61 -4.98 -14.63
C GLU A 320 27.53 -3.48 -14.98
N GLN A 321 26.41 -2.81 -14.67
CA GLN A 321 26.25 -1.36 -14.91
C GLN A 321 27.08 -0.49 -13.93
N GLN A 322 27.82 -1.11 -13.00
CA GLN A 322 28.66 -0.40 -12.03
C GLN A 322 30.01 -1.10 -11.82
N HIS A 323 31.04 -0.32 -11.52
CA HIS A 323 32.42 -0.82 -11.27
C HIS A 323 32.95 -0.49 -9.86
N LYS A 324 32.12 0.09 -8.99
CA LYS A 324 32.54 0.61 -7.67
C LYS A 324 32.49 -0.43 -6.56
N ILE A 325 31.57 -1.39 -6.67
CA ILE A 325 31.30 -2.42 -5.68
C ILE A 325 31.66 -3.76 -6.29
N SER A 326 32.48 -4.54 -5.60
CA SER A 326 32.97 -5.84 -6.06
C SER A 326 32.47 -6.98 -5.16
N ASP A 327 32.20 -8.15 -5.76
CA ASP A 327 31.67 -9.31 -5.03
C ASP A 327 32.54 -9.74 -3.83
N HIS A 328 33.87 -9.64 -3.95
CA HIS A 328 34.81 -10.02 -2.88
C HIS A 328 34.70 -9.19 -1.60
N GLN A 329 34.04 -8.02 -1.64
CA GLN A 329 33.84 -7.17 -0.45
C GLN A 329 32.79 -7.76 0.50
N PHE A 330 31.97 -8.69 0.02
CA PHE A 330 30.86 -9.23 0.79
C PHE A 330 31.22 -10.55 1.47
N PRO A 331 31.24 -10.62 2.81
CA PRO A 331 31.52 -11.86 3.51
C PRO A 331 30.41 -12.88 3.28
N GLN A 332 30.81 -14.14 3.11
CA GLN A 332 29.88 -15.27 3.06
C GLN A 332 29.32 -15.59 4.45
N HIS A 333 28.16 -16.25 4.47
CA HIS A 333 27.65 -16.81 5.71
C HIS A 333 28.44 -18.07 6.09
N ARG A 334 28.72 -18.26 7.39
CA ARG A 334 29.54 -19.39 7.90
C ARG A 334 29.07 -20.77 7.43
N TRP A 335 27.75 -20.94 7.25
CA TRP A 335 27.14 -22.23 6.93
C TRP A 335 26.94 -22.48 5.45
N ARG A 336 26.80 -21.42 4.65
CA ARG A 336 26.41 -21.54 3.25
C ARG A 336 26.72 -20.27 2.48
N GLU A 337 27.22 -20.45 1.26
CA GLU A 337 27.48 -19.36 0.33
C GLU A 337 26.25 -19.04 -0.50
N TYR A 338 26.07 -17.74 -0.77
CA TYR A 338 25.06 -17.25 -1.71
C TYR A 338 25.71 -16.27 -2.69
N PRO A 339 25.34 -16.31 -3.98
CA PRO A 339 25.62 -15.21 -4.90
C PRO A 339 24.82 -13.98 -4.47
N LEU A 340 25.18 -12.81 -4.99
CA LEU A 340 24.48 -11.56 -4.67
C LEU A 340 23.15 -11.40 -5.40
N ALA A 341 22.98 -12.12 -6.52
CA ALA A 341 21.82 -11.99 -7.39
C ALA A 341 21.30 -13.37 -7.83
N TYR A 342 19.99 -13.43 -8.01
CA TYR A 342 19.26 -14.50 -8.67
C TYR A 342 19.35 -14.29 -10.18
N ASP A 343 19.76 -15.32 -10.91
CA ASP A 343 19.98 -15.29 -12.37
C ASP A 343 20.97 -14.20 -12.84
N GLN A 344 21.30 -14.15 -14.14
CA GLN A 344 22.02 -13.09 -14.83
C GLN A 344 21.12 -11.90 -15.26
N GLY A 345 19.77 -11.95 -15.16
CA GLY A 345 18.89 -10.88 -15.66
C GLY A 345 17.82 -10.22 -14.74
N ALA A 346 17.74 -10.49 -13.43
CA ALA A 346 16.62 -10.01 -12.59
C ALA A 346 16.78 -8.58 -12.02
N VAL A 347 15.75 -7.76 -12.28
CA VAL A 347 15.67 -6.29 -12.09
C VAL A 347 15.18 -5.91 -10.71
N ALA A 348 15.99 -5.18 -9.96
CA ALA A 348 15.53 -4.51 -8.77
C ALA A 348 15.77 -3.02 -8.90
N LEU A 349 14.73 -2.21 -8.64
CA LEU A 349 14.87 -0.77 -8.47
C LEU A 349 14.99 -0.46 -6.98
N PHE A 350 16.11 0.16 -6.58
CA PHE A 350 16.29 0.66 -5.21
C PHE A 350 16.49 2.19 -5.23
N PRO A 351 15.51 3.00 -4.81
CA PRO A 351 15.76 4.33 -4.31
C PRO A 351 16.38 4.18 -2.92
N LEU A 352 17.67 4.50 -2.79
CA LEU A 352 18.36 4.52 -1.51
C LEU A 352 18.54 5.95 -1.06
N HIS A 353 18.13 6.22 0.17
CA HIS A 353 18.44 7.47 0.82
C HIS A 353 19.67 7.29 1.73
N ARG A 354 20.62 8.23 1.68
CA ARG A 354 21.79 8.25 2.56
C ARG A 354 22.38 9.66 2.58
N HIS A 355 22.76 10.11 3.77
CA HIS A 355 23.75 11.17 3.95
C HIS A 355 24.94 10.60 4.74
N PRO A 356 26.14 11.17 4.55
CA PRO A 356 27.02 11.45 5.67
C PRO A 356 27.29 12.97 5.72
N GLN A 357 26.90 13.67 6.78
CA GLN A 357 27.47 15.00 7.04
C GLN A 357 28.68 14.84 7.96
N ARG A 358 29.71 15.58 7.56
CA ARG A 358 30.94 16.03 8.23
C ARG A 358 31.31 15.42 9.58
#